data_AF-A0A7W2UDB8-F1
#
_entry.id   AF-A0A7W2UDB8-F1
#
_cell.length_a   1.000
_cell.length_b   1.000
_cell.length_c   1.000
_cell.angle_alpha   90.00
_cell.angle_beta   90.00
_cell.angle_gamma   90.00
#
_symmetry.space_group_name_H-M   'P 1'
#
loop_
_entity.id
_entity.type
_entity.pdbx_description
1 polymer ?
#
loop_
_entity_poly.entity_id
_entity_poly.type
_entity_poly.pdbx_seq_one_letter_code
_entity_poly.pdbx_strand_id
1 'polypeptide(L)'
;MSAEQAITAEGIEQGITGFVSGRVNAEVPADQDLFASGLVSSMFAMELVVHLEQAFSVQILGDDLKRDNFRTVAAMTALVLRLRDAGQPADA
;
A
#
# COMPACT_ATOMS: atom_id res chain seq x y z
N MET A 1 -7.85 17.53 19.55
CA MET A 1 -7.73 17.52 18.08
C MET A 1 -7.15 16.17 17.70
N SER A 2 -8.00 15.16 17.49
CA SER A 2 -7.58 13.93 16.84
C SER A 2 -8.27 14.01 15.50
N ALA A 3 -7.51 14.39 14.47
CA ALA A 3 -8.04 14.54 13.12
C ALA A 3 -8.89 13.31 12.81
N GLU A 4 -10.14 13.54 12.41
CA GLU A 4 -10.85 12.67 11.49
C GLU A 4 -9.83 12.32 10.41
N GLN A 5 -9.23 11.13 10.50
CA GLN A 5 -8.23 10.71 9.53
C GLN A 5 -9.02 10.37 8.26
N ALA A 6 -9.36 11.41 7.50
CA ALA A 6 -9.71 11.24 6.12
C ALA A 6 -8.56 10.45 5.51
N ILE A 7 -8.84 9.24 5.03
CA ILE A 7 -7.82 8.40 4.44
C ILE A 7 -7.44 9.03 3.09
N THR A 8 -6.54 10.01 3.12
CA THR A 8 -6.03 10.72 1.93
C THR A 8 -4.91 9.91 1.28
N ALA A 9 -4.57 10.26 0.03
CA ALA A 9 -3.44 9.67 -0.67
C ALA A 9 -2.14 9.79 0.14
N GLU A 10 -1.91 10.97 0.74
CA GLU A 10 -0.77 11.23 1.62
C GLU A 10 -0.80 10.34 2.87
N GLY A 11 -1.97 10.15 3.50
CA GLY A 11 -2.10 9.28 4.67
C GLY A 11 -1.79 7.81 4.36
N ILE A 12 -2.24 7.32 3.19
CA ILE A 12 -1.92 5.97 2.73
C ILE A 12 -0.42 5.84 2.47
N GLU A 13 0.15 6.78 1.70
CA GLU A 13 1.56 6.74 1.35
C GLU A 13 2.46 6.76 2.59
N GLN A 14 2.15 7.60 3.58
CA GLN A 14 2.90 7.64 4.84
C GLN A 14 2.74 6.35 5.64
N GLY A 15 1.54 5.75 5.68
CA GLY A 15 1.32 4.48 6.35
C GLY A 15 2.14 3.34 5.73
N ILE A 16 2.13 3.24 4.41
CA ILE A 16 2.88 2.22 3.67
C ILE A 16 4.39 2.46 3.80
N THR A 17 4.84 3.71 3.63
CA THR A 17 6.26 4.07 3.78
C THR A 17 6.77 3.74 5.17
N GLY A 18 6.00 4.06 6.22
CA GLY A 18 6.35 3.74 7.60
C GLY A 18 6.44 2.24 7.86
N PHE A 19 5.50 1.45 7.33
CA PHE A 19 5.55 -0.01 7.43
C PHE A 19 6.77 -0.59 6.73
N VAL A 20 7.03 -0.21 5.47
CA VAL A 20 8.14 -0.74 4.68
C VAL A 20 9.47 -0.32 5.30
N SER A 21 9.68 0.98 5.55
CA SER A 21 10.92 1.50 6.15
C SER A 21 11.23 0.88 7.51
N GLY A 22 10.20 0.68 8.35
CA GLY A 22 10.33 -0.01 9.63
C GLY A 22 10.71 -1.48 9.47
N ARG A 23 10.17 -2.16 8.45
CA ARG A 23 10.49 -3.56 8.17
C ARG A 23 11.89 -3.76 7.61
N VAL A 24 12.31 -2.88 6.70
CA VAL A 24 13.62 -2.96 6.02
C VAL A 24 14.74 -2.25 6.80
N ASN A 25 14.37 -1.52 7.86
CA ASN A 25 15.26 -0.70 8.68
C ASN A 25 16.11 0.26 7.84
N ALA A 26 15.48 0.86 6.83
CA ALA A 26 16.10 1.76 5.87
C ALA A 26 15.08 2.79 5.37
N GLU A 27 15.56 3.94 4.94
CA GLU A 27 14.71 4.97 4.33
C GLU A 27 14.30 4.55 2.92
N VAL A 28 12.99 4.58 2.67
CA VAL A 28 12.37 4.14 1.42
C VAL A 28 11.62 5.31 0.79
N PRO A 29 12.12 5.87 -0.32
CA PRO A 29 11.40 6.86 -1.11
C PRO A 29 10.14 6.27 -1.75
N ALA A 30 9.13 7.11 -1.99
CA ALA A 30 7.87 6.66 -2.58
C ALA A 30 8.02 6.10 -4.00
N ASP A 31 9.00 6.61 -4.76
CA ASP A 31 9.32 6.19 -6.13
C ASP A 31 10.35 5.06 -6.20
N GLN A 32 10.84 4.57 -5.07
CA GLN A 32 11.85 3.52 -5.06
C GLN A 32 11.26 2.18 -5.41
N ASP A 33 11.92 1.49 -6.34
CA ASP A 33 11.62 0.11 -6.69
C ASP A 33 12.11 -0.84 -5.59
N LEU A 34 11.19 -1.26 -4.75
CA LEU A 34 11.43 -2.15 -3.61
C LEU A 34 11.89 -3.55 -4.02
N PHE A 35 11.44 -3.98 -5.20
CA PHE A 35 11.72 -5.29 -5.73
C PHE A 35 13.07 -5.32 -6.44
N ALA A 36 13.44 -4.27 -7.17
CA ALA A 36 14.75 -4.16 -7.81
C ALA A 36 15.86 -3.84 -6.80
N SER A 37 15.55 -3.08 -5.74
CA SER A 37 16.49 -2.84 -4.63
C SER A 37 16.75 -4.06 -3.76
N GLY A 38 15.95 -5.13 -3.90
CA GLY A 38 16.05 -6.33 -3.08
C GLY A 38 15.51 -6.16 -1.65
N LEU A 39 14.87 -5.02 -1.36
CA LEU A 39 14.26 -4.71 -0.07
C LEU A 39 13.00 -5.56 0.18
N VAL A 40 12.28 -5.93 -0.88
CA VAL A 40 11.10 -6.80 -0.82
C VAL A 40 11.41 -8.18 -1.41
N SER A 41 11.17 -9.21 -0.59
CA SER A 41 11.17 -10.61 -1.03
C SER A 41 9.76 -11.07 -1.39
N SER A 42 9.64 -12.19 -2.13
CA SER A 42 8.32 -12.76 -2.47
C SER A 42 7.46 -13.10 -1.25
N MET A 43 8.09 -13.47 -0.13
CA MET A 43 7.39 -13.72 1.13
C MET A 43 6.89 -12.42 1.76
N PHE A 44 7.74 -11.38 1.75
CA PHE A 44 7.35 -10.08 2.28
C PHE A 44 6.27 -9.41 1.44
N ALA A 45 6.26 -9.62 0.12
CA ALA A 45 5.18 -9.14 -0.75
C ALA A 45 3.81 -9.67 -0.31
N MET A 46 3.70 -10.95 0.07
CA MET A 46 2.44 -11.51 0.59
C MET A 46 2.06 -10.92 1.95
N GLU A 47 3.03 -10.73 2.84
CA GLU A 47 2.81 -10.05 4.14
C GLU A 47 2.31 -8.61 3.93
N LEU A 48 2.87 -7.93 2.94
CA LEU A 48 2.51 -6.57 2.58
C LEU A 48 1.10 -6.50 1.97
N VAL A 49 0.71 -7.44 1.12
CA VAL A 49 -0.68 -7.54 0.63
C VAL A 49 -1.66 -7.64 1.80
N VAL A 50 -1.44 -8.59 2.71
CA VAL A 50 -2.32 -8.78 3.88
C VAL A 50 -2.33 -7.53 4.76
N HIS A 51 -1.18 -6.88 4.96
CA HIS A 51 -1.10 -5.65 5.74
C HIS A 51 -1.92 -4.53 5.09
N LEU A 52 -1.82 -4.32 3.78
CA LEU A 52 -2.61 -3.31 3.05
C LEU A 52 -4.11 -3.59 3.14
N GLU A 53 -4.53 -4.83 2.93
CA GLU A 53 -5.93 -5.23 3.04
C GLU A 53 -6.50 -4.94 4.43
N GLN A 54 -5.76 -5.29 5.49
CA GLN A 54 -6.19 -5.06 6.88
C GLN A 54 -6.12 -3.59 7.28
N ALA A 55 -5.05 -2.87 6.90
CA ALA A 55 -4.84 -1.48 7.29
C ALA A 55 -5.82 -0.51 6.61
N PHE A 56 -6.19 -0.79 5.36
CA PHE A 56 -7.04 0.09 4.56
C PHE A 56 -8.42 -0.51 4.26
N SER A 57 -8.74 -1.69 4.79
CA SER A 57 -10.01 -2.40 4.55
C SER A 57 -10.34 -2.57 3.05
N VAL A 58 -9.32 -2.93 2.26
CA VAL A 58 -9.44 -3.18 0.80
C VAL A 58 -9.26 -4.68 0.50
N GLN A 59 -9.70 -5.12 -0.68
CA GLN A 59 -9.44 -6.47 -1.20
C GLN A 59 -8.52 -6.41 -2.40
N ILE A 60 -7.40 -7.13 -2.36
CA ILE A 60 -6.37 -7.15 -3.39
C ILE A 60 -6.36 -8.55 -4.04
N LEU A 61 -6.94 -8.67 -5.23
CA LEU A 61 -7.19 -9.98 -5.87
C LEU A 61 -6.89 -9.94 -7.38
N GLY A 62 -6.59 -11.11 -7.94
CA GLY A 62 -6.48 -11.29 -9.40
C GLY A 62 -5.47 -10.35 -10.06
N ASP A 63 -5.98 -9.40 -10.84
CA ASP A 63 -5.18 -8.40 -11.56
C ASP A 63 -4.47 -7.39 -10.65
N ASP A 64 -4.93 -7.24 -9.41
CA ASP A 64 -4.33 -6.32 -8.44
C ASP A 64 -3.05 -6.89 -7.82
N LEU A 65 -2.88 -8.22 -7.82
CA LEU A 65 -1.70 -8.93 -7.31
C LEU A 65 -0.47 -8.84 -8.25
N LYS A 66 -0.50 -7.97 -9.25
CA LYS A 66 0.63 -7.74 -10.15
C LYS A 66 1.76 -7.03 -9.42
N ARG A 67 2.99 -7.52 -9.61
CA ARG A 67 4.22 -6.93 -9.06
C ARG A 67 4.31 -5.41 -9.29
N ASP A 68 3.83 -4.94 -10.45
CA ASP A 68 3.82 -3.51 -10.80
C ASP A 68 3.06 -2.65 -9.78
N ASN A 69 2.00 -3.18 -9.16
CA ASN A 69 1.22 -2.48 -8.14
C ASN A 69 1.92 -2.43 -6.77
N PHE A 70 2.91 -3.29 -6.53
CA PHE A 70 3.69 -3.34 -5.28
C PHE A 70 5.12 -2.85 -5.48
N ARG A 71 5.46 -2.40 -6.68
CA ARG A 71 6.83 -2.07 -7.07
C ARG A 71 7.38 -0.91 -6.25
N THR A 72 6.55 0.10 -6.02
CA THR A 72 6.87 1.33 -5.32
C THR A 72 5.74 1.68 -4.35
N VAL A 73 6.01 2.51 -3.35
CA VAL A 73 4.97 2.98 -2.43
C VAL A 73 3.90 3.76 -3.18
N ALA A 74 4.29 4.61 -4.14
CA ALA A 74 3.34 5.36 -4.96
C ALA A 74 2.36 4.44 -5.71
N ALA A 75 2.84 3.30 -6.26
CA ALA A 75 1.98 2.32 -6.93
C ALA A 75 1.00 1.66 -5.96
N MET A 76 1.45 1.30 -4.75
CA MET A 76 0.59 0.73 -3.73
C MET A 76 -0.45 1.73 -3.24
N THR A 77 -0.07 2.99 -3.07
CA THR A 77 -0.99 4.08 -2.72
C THR A 77 -2.08 4.22 -3.78
N ALA A 78 -1.70 4.26 -5.07
CA ALA A 78 -2.65 4.33 -6.18
C ALA A 78 -3.58 3.10 -6.23
N LEU A 79 -3.06 1.90 -5.93
CA LEU A 79 -3.86 0.69 -5.83
C LEU A 79 -4.91 0.79 -4.73
N VAL A 80 -4.50 1.14 -3.51
CA VAL A 80 -5.40 1.27 -2.35
C VAL A 80 -6.48 2.32 -2.60
N LEU A 81 -6.11 3.48 -3.15
CA LEU A 81 -7.05 4.52 -3.55
C LEU A 81 -8.10 3.99 -4.52
N ARG A 82 -7.65 3.32 -5.58
CA ARG A 82 -8.53 2.74 -6.60
C ARG A 82 -9.46 1.68 -6.03
N LEU A 83 -8.94 0.78 -5.19
CA LEU A 83 -9.75 -0.29 -4.59
C LEU A 83 -10.80 0.25 -3.63
N ARG A 84 -10.47 1.31 -2.89
CA ARG A 84 -11.42 1.98 -2.01
C ARG A 84 -12.49 2.74 -2.79
N ASP A 85 -12.12 3.42 -3.87
CA ASP A 85 -13.09 4.10 -4.74
C ASP A 85 -14.00 3.09 -5.48
N ALA A 86 -13.47 1.91 -5.84
CA ALA A 86 -14.24 0.83 -6.46
C ALA A 86 -15.11 0.03 -5.46
N GLY A 87 -14.69 -0.03 -4.19
CA GLY A 87 -15.32 -0.77 -3.10
C GLY A 87 -16.31 0.04 -2.26
N GLN A 88 -16.44 1.34 -2.50
CA GLN A 88 -17.52 2.15 -1.94
C GLN A 88 -18.79 1.87 -2.75
N PRO A 89 -19.77 1.07 -2.28
CA PRO A 89 -21.11 1.21 -2.80
C PRO A 89 -21.50 2.67 -2.52
N ALA A 90 -21.76 3.42 -3.57
CA ALA A 90 -22.56 4.62 -3.45
C ALA A 90 -23.83 4.18 -2.69
N ASP A 91 -23.97 4.71 -1.47
CA ASP A 91 -25.10 4.55 -0.56
C ASP A 91 -26.41 4.24 -1.32
N ALA A 92 -27.00 3.08 -1.03
CA ALA A 92 -28.31 2.65 -1.53
C ALA A 92 -29.29 2.52 -0.36
#